data_AF-A0AAW1TJH5-F1
#
_entry.id   AF-A0AAW1TJH5-F1
#
_cell.length_a   1.000
_cell.length_b   1.000
_cell.length_c   1.000
_cell.angle_alpha   90.00
_cell.angle_beta   90.00
_cell.angle_gamma   90.00
#
_symmetry.space_group_name_H-M   'P 1'
#
loop_
_entity.id
_entity.type
_entity.pdbx_description
1 polymer ?
#
loop_
_entity_poly.entity_id
_entity_poly.type
_entity_poly.pdbx_seq_one_letter_code
_entity_poly.pdbx_strand_id
1 'polypeptide(L)'
;MPCLFLTRLGQNYVKSYRPHLGKTYGNQCPIISRTLNNTVNETQPKYEEGSAAKPTPCPFLKGVQNIIKHVSNQDVMEIKSSALAESKATFPYETFVHDQIIKKKKEHSYRIFKKVNRLAQPGQFPKALEYSWGEKSITEWCSNDYLEMSRRPSVEDAVRNALET
;
A
#
# COMPACT_ATOMS: atom_id res chain seq x y z
N MET A 1 33.06 11.72 -8.92
CA MET A 1 31.84 11.07 -9.45
C MET A 1 30.64 11.56 -8.64
N PRO A 2 29.67 12.29 -9.22
CA PRO A 2 28.48 12.70 -8.49
C PRO A 2 27.60 11.48 -8.15
N CYS A 3 27.05 11.43 -6.94
CA CYS A 3 26.21 10.35 -6.46
C CYS A 3 24.87 10.33 -7.21
N LEU A 4 24.61 9.25 -7.97
CA LEU A 4 23.39 9.05 -8.80
C LEU A 4 22.07 9.23 -8.03
N PHE A 5 22.07 8.99 -6.71
CA PHE A 5 20.90 9.23 -5.86
C PHE A 5 20.67 10.72 -5.60
N LEU A 6 21.72 11.50 -5.34
CA LEU A 6 21.62 12.91 -5.00
C LEU A 6 21.41 13.80 -6.23
N THR A 7 21.77 13.33 -7.42
CA THR A 7 21.50 14.04 -8.68
C THR A 7 20.00 14.11 -9.03
N ARG A 8 19.16 13.31 -8.36
CA ARG A 8 17.69 13.38 -8.49
C ARG A 8 17.03 14.38 -7.54
N LEU A 9 17.76 14.88 -6.54
CA LEU A 9 17.26 15.84 -5.58
C LEU A 9 17.71 17.25 -5.97
N GLY A 10 16.78 18.22 -5.98
CA GLY A 10 17.10 19.61 -6.29
C GLY A 10 18.13 20.18 -5.31
N GLN A 11 19.04 21.04 -5.78
CA GLN A 11 20.14 21.58 -4.95
C GLN A 11 19.64 22.28 -3.68
N ASN A 12 18.52 23.00 -3.77
CA ASN A 12 17.91 23.68 -2.62
C ASN A 12 17.36 22.69 -1.59
N TYR A 13 16.78 21.58 -2.05
CA TYR A 13 16.29 20.51 -1.17
C TYR A 13 17.44 19.83 -0.43
N VAL A 14 18.53 19.52 -1.14
CA VAL A 14 19.73 18.90 -0.52
C VAL A 14 20.35 19.82 0.53
N LYS A 15 20.38 21.14 0.30
CA LYS A 15 20.91 22.11 1.27
C LYS A 15 20.04 22.20 2.52
N SER A 16 18.72 22.30 2.37
CA SER A 16 17.79 22.46 3.51
C SER A 16 17.64 21.19 4.36
N TYR A 17 17.76 20.00 3.75
CA TYR A 17 17.48 18.72 4.41
C TYR A 17 18.72 17.83 4.59
N ARG A 18 19.93 18.39 4.42
CA ARG A 18 21.21 17.69 4.54
C ARG A 18 21.34 16.79 5.78
N PRO A 19 21.04 17.25 7.02
CA PRO A 19 21.21 16.39 8.21
C PRO A 19 20.21 15.22 8.25
N HIS A 20 18.99 15.40 7.75
CA HIS A 20 17.99 14.33 7.68
C HIS A 20 18.39 13.30 6.61
N LEU A 21 18.76 13.76 5.41
CA LEU A 21 19.22 12.89 4.33
C LEU A 21 20.46 12.09 4.74
N GLY A 22 21.39 12.70 5.49
CA GLY A 22 22.57 12.01 6.03
C GLY A 22 22.23 10.91 7.04
N LYS A 23 21.28 11.14 7.95
CA LYS A 23 20.84 10.13 8.93
C LYS A 23 20.09 8.96 8.27
N THR A 24 19.24 9.24 7.28
CA THR A 24 18.40 8.22 6.65
C THR A 24 19.16 7.41 5.59
N TYR A 25 20.02 8.07 4.81
CA TYR A 25 20.65 7.45 3.63
C TYR A 25 22.18 7.40 3.69
N GLY A 26 22.81 7.90 4.76
CA GLY A 26 24.27 7.92 4.92
C GLY A 26 24.91 6.53 4.81
N ASN A 27 24.24 5.51 5.35
CA ASN A 27 24.70 4.12 5.31
C ASN A 27 24.56 3.46 3.93
N GLN A 28 23.75 4.05 3.03
CA GLN A 28 23.57 3.60 1.66
C GLN A 28 24.48 4.35 0.67
N CYS A 29 25.18 5.39 1.14
CA CYS A 29 26.11 6.14 0.33
C CYS A 29 27.51 5.49 0.41
N PRO A 30 28.05 4.94 -0.69
CA PRO A 30 29.33 4.24 -0.66
C PRO A 30 30.53 5.13 -0.27
N ILE A 31 30.38 6.46 -0.38
CA ILE A 31 31.41 7.42 0.04
C ILE A 31 31.32 7.70 1.55
N ILE A 32 30.10 7.86 2.10
CA ILE A 32 29.88 8.22 3.51
C ILE A 32 29.96 6.97 4.42
N SER A 33 29.56 5.80 3.90
CA SER A 33 29.64 4.52 4.62
C SER A 33 31.08 4.19 5.03
N ARG A 34 32.09 4.50 4.20
CA ARG A 34 33.50 4.27 4.55
C ARG A 34 33.99 5.11 5.73
N THR A 35 33.43 6.31 5.93
CA THR A 35 33.77 7.17 7.09
C THR A 35 33.00 6.81 8.36
N LEU A 36 31.81 6.20 8.24
CA LEU A 36 30.98 5.78 9.38
C LEU A 36 31.34 4.39 9.91
N ASN A 37 31.96 3.53 9.09
CA ASN A 37 32.36 2.17 9.49
C ASN A 37 33.59 2.12 10.42
N ASN A 38 34.26 3.23 10.72
CA ASN A 38 35.39 3.26 11.66
C ASN A 38 34.99 3.60 13.11
N THR A 39 33.71 3.76 13.43
CA THR A 39 33.29 4.14 14.81
C THR A 39 32.08 3.40 15.38
N VAL A 40 31.65 2.26 14.82
CA VAL A 40 30.57 1.49 15.45
C VAL A 40 30.88 -0.01 15.42
N ASN A 41 31.25 -0.52 16.60
CA ASN A 41 31.35 -1.94 16.90
C ASN A 41 30.01 -2.64 16.68
N GLU A 42 30.10 -3.81 16.06
CA GLU A 42 29.02 -4.70 15.66
C GLU A 42 28.02 -4.99 16.78
N THR A 43 26.74 -5.04 16.43
CA THR A 43 25.82 -6.04 17.00
C THR A 43 24.66 -6.24 16.04
N GLN A 44 24.73 -7.32 15.26
CA GLN A 44 23.57 -7.90 14.57
C GLN A 44 22.69 -8.65 15.60
N PRO A 45 21.35 -8.60 15.53
CA PRO A 45 20.52 -9.46 16.38
C PRO A 45 20.24 -10.81 15.69
N LYS A 46 20.60 -11.89 16.39
CA LYS A 46 20.04 -13.25 16.25
C LYS A 46 18.63 -13.28 16.87
N TYR A 47 17.73 -14.06 16.28
CA TYR A 47 16.44 -14.42 16.89
C TYR A 47 16.55 -15.79 17.57
N GLU A 48 16.24 -15.86 18.86
CA GLU A 48 15.91 -17.10 19.58
C GLU A 48 14.60 -16.91 20.37
N GLU A 49 13.81 -17.98 20.41
CA GLU A 49 12.50 -18.08 21.06
C GLU A 49 12.60 -18.30 22.59
N GLY A 50 11.67 -17.69 23.32
CA GLY A 50 11.08 -18.24 24.56
C GLY A 50 11.80 -18.01 25.89
N SER A 51 11.27 -17.11 26.73
CA SER A 51 10.77 -17.41 28.09
C SER A 51 10.52 -16.14 28.91
N ALA A 52 9.53 -16.22 29.79
CA ALA A 52 9.02 -15.11 30.60
C ALA A 52 10.06 -14.55 31.57
N ALA A 53 10.46 -13.29 31.36
CA ALA A 53 11.15 -12.47 32.34
C ALA A 53 10.68 -11.01 32.20
N LYS A 54 10.58 -10.32 33.35
CA LYS A 54 10.01 -8.98 33.59
C LYS A 54 10.33 -7.97 32.47
N PRO A 55 9.38 -7.06 32.12
CA PRO A 55 9.56 -6.17 30.98
C PRO A 55 10.72 -5.21 31.25
N THR A 56 11.85 -5.41 30.58
CA THR A 56 12.91 -4.41 30.51
C THR A 56 12.36 -3.17 29.83
N PRO A 57 12.57 -1.96 30.38
CA PRO A 57 12.11 -0.73 29.76
C PRO A 57 12.65 -0.63 28.34
N CYS A 58 11.72 -0.42 27.39
CA CYS A 58 12.01 -0.41 25.97
C CYS A 58 13.20 0.53 25.67
N PRO A 59 14.28 0.07 25.02
CA PRO A 59 15.52 0.83 24.87
C PRO A 59 15.34 2.14 24.10
N PHE A 60 14.24 2.28 23.36
CA PHE A 60 13.83 3.51 22.66
C PHE A 60 13.24 4.60 23.56
N LEU A 61 12.87 4.30 24.81
CA LEU A 61 12.28 5.29 25.75
C LEU A 61 13.33 6.21 26.39
N LYS A 62 14.62 5.85 26.34
CA LYS A 62 15.69 6.65 26.96
C LYS A 62 15.87 8.03 26.33
N GLY A 63 15.47 8.21 25.07
CA GLY A 63 15.58 9.48 24.34
C GLY A 63 14.29 10.30 24.25
N VAL A 64 13.18 9.85 24.86
CA VAL A 64 11.82 10.36 24.58
C VAL A 64 11.09 10.77 25.88
N GLN A 65 11.83 11.09 26.94
CA GLN A 65 11.25 11.38 28.27
C GLN A 65 10.24 12.54 28.27
N ASN A 66 10.31 13.47 27.31
CA ASN A 66 9.47 14.67 27.25
C ASN A 66 8.36 14.64 26.17
N ILE A 67 8.15 13.51 25.48
CA ILE A 67 7.12 13.37 24.43
C ILE A 67 5.97 12.44 24.88
N ILE A 68 6.17 11.71 25.97
CA ILE A 68 5.13 10.85 26.55
C ILE A 68 4.19 11.74 27.38
N LYS A 69 3.09 12.20 26.76
CA LYS A 69 1.94 12.63 27.55
C LYS A 69 1.38 11.39 28.23
N HIS A 70 1.50 11.30 29.55
CA HIS A 70 0.71 10.35 30.31
C HIS A 70 -0.76 10.66 30.02
N VAL A 71 -1.45 9.71 29.39
CA VAL A 71 -2.90 9.77 29.26
C VAL A 71 -3.46 9.75 30.68
N SER A 72 -4.32 10.73 31.00
CA SER A 72 -5.03 10.74 32.28
C SER A 72 -5.79 9.44 32.41
N ASN A 73 -5.75 8.79 33.58
CA ASN A 73 -6.53 7.58 33.86
C ASN A 73 -8.05 7.78 33.67
N GLN A 74 -8.51 9.02 33.44
CA GLN A 74 -9.89 9.35 33.09
C GLN A 74 -10.30 8.88 31.68
N ASP A 75 -9.35 8.67 30.76
CA ASP A 75 -9.62 8.13 29.42
C ASP A 75 -9.48 6.60 29.36
N VAL A 76 -9.17 5.96 30.50
CA VAL A 76 -9.16 4.51 30.63
C VAL A 76 -10.59 4.08 30.92
N MET A 77 -11.27 3.54 29.90
CA MET A 77 -12.52 2.81 30.12
C MET A 77 -12.21 1.57 30.95
N GLU A 78 -12.40 1.66 32.26
CA GLU A 78 -12.40 0.52 33.16
C GLU A 78 -13.63 -0.34 32.80
N ILE A 79 -13.41 -1.47 32.12
CA ILE A 79 -14.46 -2.45 31.83
C ILE A 79 -14.83 -3.10 33.17
N LYS A 80 -15.75 -2.46 33.89
CA LYS A 80 -16.41 -3.08 35.03
C LYS A 80 -17.33 -4.15 34.48
N SER A 81 -16.86 -5.40 34.53
CA SER A 81 -17.64 -6.60 34.27
C SER A 81 -18.67 -6.78 35.40
N SER A 82 -19.66 -5.92 35.47
CA SER A 82 -20.84 -6.12 36.31
C SER A 82 -21.93 -6.76 35.46
N ALA A 83 -21.93 -8.09 35.51
CA ALA A 83 -23.08 -8.99 35.35
C ALA A 83 -24.36 -8.38 34.76
N LEU A 84 -24.46 -8.45 33.43
CA LEU A 84 -25.75 -8.64 32.75
C LEU A 84 -25.52 -9.75 31.73
N ALA A 85 -26.29 -10.83 31.83
CA ALA A 85 -26.18 -12.07 31.06
C ALA A 85 -25.52 -11.88 29.69
N GLU A 86 -24.23 -12.23 29.60
CA GLU A 86 -23.45 -12.10 28.37
C GLU A 86 -23.89 -13.21 27.41
N SER A 87 -24.99 -12.99 26.69
CA SER A 87 -25.10 -13.57 25.36
C SER A 87 -23.87 -13.06 24.60
N LYS A 88 -22.98 -13.96 24.21
CA LYS A 88 -21.79 -13.67 23.41
C LYS A 88 -22.24 -13.12 22.06
N ALA A 89 -22.62 -11.84 22.04
CA ALA A 89 -23.27 -11.21 20.90
C ALA A 89 -22.26 -11.20 19.77
N THR A 90 -22.56 -12.01 18.74
CA THR A 90 -21.73 -12.05 17.53
C THR A 90 -21.90 -10.72 16.81
N PHE A 91 -20.79 -10.15 16.33
CA PHE A 91 -20.83 -8.90 15.58
C PHE A 91 -21.75 -9.05 14.36
N PRO A 92 -22.68 -8.11 14.09
CA PRO A 92 -23.63 -8.22 12.99
C PRO A 92 -22.98 -7.83 11.65
N TYR A 93 -22.14 -8.72 11.12
CA TYR A 93 -21.38 -8.48 9.88
C TYR A 93 -22.27 -8.08 8.70
N GLU A 94 -23.41 -8.75 8.52
CA GLU A 94 -24.34 -8.47 7.41
C GLU A 94 -24.86 -7.03 7.46
N THR A 95 -25.36 -6.59 8.62
CA THR A 95 -25.86 -5.22 8.81
C THR A 95 -24.75 -4.20 8.58
N PHE A 96 -23.57 -4.45 9.14
CA PHE A 96 -22.44 -3.55 8.99
C PHE A 96 -22.01 -3.38 7.52
N VAL A 97 -21.85 -4.48 6.78
CA VAL A 97 -21.45 -4.45 5.37
C VAL A 97 -22.53 -3.79 4.51
N HIS A 98 -23.81 -4.10 4.77
CA HIS A 98 -24.94 -3.47 4.10
C HIS A 98 -24.94 -1.94 4.28
N ASP A 99 -24.71 -1.47 5.51
CA ASP A 99 -24.62 -0.04 5.80
C ASP A 99 -23.46 0.64 5.08
N GLN A 100 -22.30 -0.03 4.98
CA GLN A 100 -21.17 0.50 4.18
C GLN A 100 -21.51 0.60 2.69
N ILE A 101 -22.28 -0.35 2.14
CA ILE A 101 -22.74 -0.30 0.75
C ILE A 101 -23.73 0.86 0.56
N ILE A 102 -24.70 1.02 1.45
CA ILE A 102 -25.65 2.14 1.42
C ILE A 102 -24.91 3.47 1.48
N LYS A 103 -23.91 3.59 2.34
CA LYS A 103 -23.07 4.79 2.44
C LYS A 103 -22.43 5.13 1.09
N LYS A 104 -21.84 4.15 0.39
CA LYS A 104 -21.28 4.36 -0.97
C LYS A 104 -22.33 4.77 -1.99
N LYS A 105 -23.54 4.21 -1.91
CA LYS A 105 -24.66 4.59 -2.80
C LYS A 105 -25.11 6.04 -2.54
N LYS A 106 -25.23 6.45 -1.27
CA LYS A 106 -25.55 7.82 -0.85
C LYS A 106 -24.46 8.83 -1.25
N GLU A 107 -23.20 8.43 -1.17
CA GLU A 107 -22.04 9.24 -1.60
C GLU A 107 -21.85 9.26 -3.14
N HIS A 108 -22.71 8.58 -3.91
CA HIS A 108 -22.56 8.40 -5.36
C HIS A 108 -21.21 7.81 -5.81
N SER A 109 -20.50 7.14 -4.90
CA SER A 109 -19.22 6.48 -5.17
C SER A 109 -19.35 4.97 -5.40
N TYR A 110 -20.57 4.43 -5.28
CA TYR A 110 -20.89 3.06 -5.64
C TYR A 110 -20.76 2.86 -7.16
N ARG A 111 -20.05 1.80 -7.58
CA ARG A 111 -19.77 1.54 -9.00
C ARG A 111 -20.72 0.48 -9.55
N ILE A 112 -21.34 0.79 -10.68
CA ILE A 112 -22.05 -0.18 -11.51
C ILE A 112 -21.21 -0.37 -12.76
N PHE A 113 -20.62 -1.54 -12.93
CA PHE A 113 -19.74 -1.80 -14.06
C PHE A 113 -20.52 -2.00 -15.35
N LYS A 114 -20.02 -1.38 -16.42
CA LYS A 114 -20.47 -1.66 -17.79
C LYS A 114 -19.88 -2.99 -18.24
N LYS A 115 -20.71 -3.88 -18.74
CA LYS A 115 -20.27 -5.17 -19.30
C LYS A 115 -19.86 -4.95 -20.75
N VAL A 116 -18.56 -4.91 -21.04
CA VAL A 116 -18.02 -4.55 -22.37
C VAL A 116 -17.03 -5.61 -22.83
N ASN A 117 -17.24 -6.14 -24.04
CA ASN A 117 -16.31 -7.05 -24.73
C ASN A 117 -15.67 -6.30 -25.90
N ARG A 118 -14.37 -6.06 -25.82
CA ARG A 118 -13.60 -5.39 -26.89
C ARG A 118 -13.42 -6.33 -28.08
N LEU A 119 -13.58 -5.84 -29.30
CA LEU A 119 -13.44 -6.65 -30.51
C LEU A 119 -11.97 -6.68 -30.95
N ALA A 120 -11.35 -7.87 -30.91
CA ALA A 120 -9.95 -8.07 -31.31
C ALA A 120 -9.76 -8.27 -32.83
N GLN A 121 -10.85 -8.49 -33.58
CA GLN A 121 -10.78 -8.77 -35.01
C GLN A 121 -10.08 -7.64 -35.80
N PRO A 122 -9.39 -7.95 -36.91
CA PRO A 122 -8.68 -6.95 -37.71
C PRO A 122 -9.59 -5.78 -38.13
N GLY A 123 -9.13 -4.55 -37.89
CA GLY A 123 -9.89 -3.33 -38.22
C GLY A 123 -11.10 -3.03 -37.33
N GLN A 124 -11.35 -3.81 -36.28
CA GLN A 124 -12.50 -3.58 -35.40
C GLN A 124 -12.21 -2.62 -34.25
N PHE A 125 -11.00 -2.12 -34.03
CA PHE A 125 -10.78 -1.17 -32.94
C PHE A 125 -11.06 0.27 -33.31
N PRO A 126 -11.56 1.07 -32.36
CA PRO A 126 -11.83 0.75 -30.95
C PRO A 126 -13.29 0.30 -30.68
N LYS A 127 -13.87 -0.59 -31.50
CA LYS A 127 -15.22 -1.12 -31.30
C LYS A 127 -15.28 -2.18 -30.20
N ALA A 128 -16.43 -2.23 -29.53
CA ALA A 128 -16.75 -3.20 -28.51
C ALA A 128 -18.26 -3.51 -28.51
N LEU A 129 -18.65 -4.60 -27.85
CA LEU A 129 -20.04 -4.96 -27.57
C LEU A 129 -20.35 -4.71 -26.09
N GLU A 130 -21.38 -3.94 -25.81
CA GLU A 130 -21.90 -3.69 -24.45
C GLU A 130 -23.09 -4.59 -24.18
N TYR A 131 -23.19 -5.13 -22.96
CA TYR A 131 -24.19 -6.13 -22.53
C TYR A 131 -24.89 -5.77 -21.23
N SER A 132 -24.83 -4.52 -20.75
CA SER A 132 -25.43 -4.21 -19.45
C SER A 132 -26.96 -4.31 -19.52
N TRP A 133 -27.56 -3.89 -20.64
CA TRP A 133 -29.02 -3.86 -20.86
C TRP A 133 -29.42 -4.47 -22.22
N GLY A 134 -28.68 -5.48 -22.66
CA GLY A 134 -28.80 -6.06 -23.99
C GLY A 134 -27.56 -5.79 -24.84
N GLU A 135 -27.45 -6.49 -25.97
CA GLU A 135 -26.29 -6.37 -26.85
C GLU A 135 -26.33 -5.07 -27.65
N LYS A 136 -25.25 -4.29 -27.58
CA LYS A 136 -25.10 -3.04 -28.32
C LYS A 136 -23.67 -2.84 -28.81
N SER A 137 -23.52 -2.58 -30.11
CA SER A 137 -22.23 -2.15 -30.66
C SER A 137 -21.90 -0.71 -30.21
N ILE A 138 -20.71 -0.52 -29.65
CA ILE A 138 -20.20 0.76 -29.15
C ILE A 138 -18.79 1.03 -29.65
N THR A 139 -18.32 2.26 -29.47
CA THR A 139 -16.92 2.65 -29.65
C THR A 139 -16.34 3.03 -28.28
N GLU A 140 -15.25 2.39 -27.88
CA GLU A 140 -14.63 2.54 -26.57
C GLU A 140 -13.57 3.64 -26.59
N TRP A 141 -13.79 4.70 -25.81
CA TRP A 141 -12.86 5.84 -25.72
C TRP A 141 -12.08 5.90 -24.40
N CYS A 142 -12.52 5.13 -23.40
CA CYS A 142 -11.95 5.10 -22.05
C CYS A 142 -10.93 3.98 -21.84
N SER A 143 -10.56 3.24 -22.89
CA SER A 143 -9.54 2.20 -22.80
C SER A 143 -8.17 2.83 -22.55
N ASN A 144 -7.38 2.20 -21.69
CA ASN A 144 -5.96 2.53 -21.53
C ASN A 144 -5.05 1.72 -22.48
N ASP A 145 -5.61 0.88 -23.37
CA ASP A 145 -4.85 0.24 -24.45
C ASP A 145 -4.64 1.23 -25.61
N TYR A 146 -3.79 2.23 -25.37
CA TYR A 146 -3.61 3.37 -26.26
C TYR A 146 -3.03 3.00 -27.63
N LEU A 147 -2.16 2.00 -27.65
CA LEU A 147 -1.40 1.58 -28.83
C LEU A 147 -1.94 0.30 -29.44
N GLU A 148 -3.11 -0.16 -28.99
CA GLU A 148 -3.74 -1.36 -29.55
C GLU A 148 -2.92 -2.65 -29.35
N MET A 149 -2.08 -2.68 -28.32
CA MET A 149 -1.15 -3.78 -28.12
C MET A 149 -1.85 -5.04 -27.62
N SER A 150 -3.05 -4.92 -27.05
CA SER A 150 -3.81 -6.09 -26.56
C SER A 150 -4.22 -7.06 -27.67
N ARG A 151 -4.26 -6.62 -28.92
CA ARG A 151 -4.64 -7.45 -30.09
C ARG A 151 -3.65 -7.35 -31.26
N ARG A 152 -2.44 -6.85 -31.00
CA ARG A 152 -1.39 -6.83 -32.02
C ARG A 152 -1.01 -8.30 -32.35
N PRO A 153 -0.96 -8.72 -33.63
CA PRO A 153 -0.76 -10.13 -33.98
C PRO A 153 0.47 -10.77 -33.32
N SER A 154 1.60 -10.05 -33.27
CA SER A 154 2.81 -10.53 -32.60
C SER A 154 2.62 -10.85 -31.10
N VAL A 155 1.75 -10.11 -30.42
CA VAL A 155 1.45 -10.31 -28.99
C VAL A 155 0.51 -11.49 -28.83
N GLU A 156 -0.54 -11.57 -29.64
CA GLU A 156 -1.48 -12.70 -29.64
C GLU A 156 -0.77 -14.02 -29.96
N ASP A 157 0.11 -14.04 -30.96
CA ASP A 157 0.88 -15.21 -31.35
C ASP A 157 1.82 -15.67 -30.24
N ALA A 158 2.50 -14.74 -29.57
CA ALA A 158 3.36 -15.07 -28.43
C ALA A 158 2.57 -15.68 -27.27
N VAL A 159 1.38 -15.13 -26.96
CA VAL A 159 0.47 -15.68 -25.94
C VAL A 159 -0.05 -17.06 -26.35
N ARG A 160 -0.45 -17.24 -27.62
CA ARG A 160 -0.92 -18.53 -28.14
C ARG A 160 0.16 -19.60 -28.03
N ASN A 161 1.38 -19.30 -28.46
CA ASN A 161 2.50 -20.24 -28.36
C ASN A 161 2.75 -20.65 -26.90
N ALA A 162 2.73 -19.71 -25.97
CA ALA A 162 2.94 -19.99 -24.55
C ALA A 162 1.82 -20.82 -23.91
N LEU A 163 0.59 -20.79 -24.45
CA LEU A 163 -0.52 -21.62 -23.96
C LEU A 163 -0.47 -23.06 -24.48
N GLU A 164 0.08 -23.26 -25.67
CA GLU A 164 0.19 -24.58 -26.32
C GLU A 164 1.46 -25.35 -25.93
N THR A 165 2.39 -24.71 -25.20
CA THR A 165 3.64 -25.33 -24.70
C THR A 165 3.47 -25.82 -23.28
#